data_AF-A0A9D4G5B9-F1
#
_entry.id   AF-A0A9D4G5B9-F1
#
_cell.length_a   1.000
_cell.length_b   1.000
_cell.length_c   1.000
_cell.angle_alpha   90.00
_cell.angle_beta   90.00
_cell.angle_gamma   90.00
#
_symmetry.space_group_name_H-M   'P 1'
#
loop_
_entity.id
_entity.type
_entity.pdbx_description
1 polymer ?
#
loop_
_entity_poly.entity_id
_entity_poly.type
_entity_poly.pdbx_seq_one_letter_code
_entity_poly.pdbx_strand_id
1 'polypeptide(L)'
;MMRLLVLSAFLVFASAATIPELATQLGCTELVKLVEHAGLAEVLSREGPFTVFAPTNDAFAKLPKAVLEDLMRNRQLLSEVLKYHLVYGSLYSSELTNEMTEASLAPLANIRFNIYNTGNLITAEGSPVEKANQNASNGVIHVVNRVLFPIPFLDIPQLIVRERARFSILLDAVVKANIVAVLSGGPFTLFAPTNDAFAKIPADALKTLFDNITALTGTG
;
A
#
# COMPACT_ATOMS: atom_id res chain seq x y z
N MET A 1 32.87 -39.00 23.50
CA MET A 1 31.54 -38.36 23.54
C MET A 1 31.71 -36.95 22.97
N MET A 2 31.62 -36.79 21.64
CA MET A 2 31.90 -35.53 20.95
C MET A 2 30.57 -34.93 20.46
N ARG A 3 30.20 -33.78 21.05
CA ARG A 3 28.97 -33.05 20.77
C ARG A 3 29.21 -32.20 19.52
N LEU A 4 28.57 -32.56 18.40
CA LEU A 4 28.62 -31.80 17.16
C LEU A 4 27.69 -30.59 17.28
N LEU A 5 28.26 -29.39 17.44
CA LEU A 5 27.55 -28.12 17.30
C LEU A 5 27.37 -27.85 15.81
N VAL A 6 26.16 -28.02 15.28
CA VAL A 6 25.82 -27.55 13.93
C VAL A 6 25.49 -26.07 14.04
N LEU A 7 26.49 -25.23 13.75
CA LEU A 7 26.30 -23.79 13.60
C LEU A 7 25.60 -23.58 12.24
N SER A 8 24.29 -23.36 12.27
CA SER A 8 23.52 -22.99 11.07
C SER A 8 23.83 -21.54 10.72
N ALA A 9 24.93 -21.32 10.00
CA ALA A 9 25.19 -20.03 9.37
C ALA A 9 24.23 -19.86 8.19
N PHE A 10 23.19 -19.04 8.37
CA PHE A 10 22.42 -18.49 7.26
C PHE A 10 23.36 -17.57 6.48
N LEU A 11 23.96 -18.07 5.41
CA LEU A 11 24.74 -17.26 4.49
C LEU A 11 23.76 -16.39 3.69
N VAL A 12 23.61 -15.15 4.11
CA VAL A 12 22.89 -14.12 3.36
C VAL A 12 23.81 -13.69 2.22
N PHE A 13 23.60 -14.24 1.02
CA PHE A 13 24.30 -13.75 -0.17
C PHE A 13 23.64 -12.44 -0.62
N ALA A 14 24.37 -11.32 -0.50
CA ALA A 14 24.01 -10.11 -1.22
C ALA A 14 24.22 -10.36 -2.72
N SER A 15 23.21 -10.07 -3.55
CA SER A 15 23.41 -10.08 -5.00
C SER A 15 24.36 -8.96 -5.38
N ALA A 16 25.28 -9.21 -6.31
CA ALA A 16 26.10 -8.15 -6.91
C ALA A 16 25.25 -7.17 -7.75
N ALA A 17 24.01 -7.56 -8.07
CA ALA A 17 23.07 -6.78 -8.86
C ALA A 17 22.50 -5.59 -8.07
N THR A 18 22.37 -4.45 -8.74
CA THR A 18 21.65 -3.26 -8.24
C THR A 18 20.15 -3.53 -8.12
N ILE A 19 19.42 -2.63 -7.47
CA ILE A 19 17.96 -2.75 -7.31
C ILE A 19 17.22 -2.99 -8.64
N PRO A 20 17.42 -2.21 -9.73
CA PRO A 20 16.71 -2.45 -10.99
C PRO A 20 17.04 -3.81 -11.63
N GLU A 21 18.29 -4.24 -11.53
CA GLU A 21 18.76 -5.53 -12.06
C GLU A 21 18.15 -6.70 -11.27
N LEU A 22 18.17 -6.63 -9.94
CA LEU A 22 17.58 -7.65 -9.08
C LEU A 22 16.05 -7.69 -9.25
N ALA A 23 15.38 -6.53 -9.36
CA ALA A 23 13.94 -6.46 -9.63
C ALA A 23 13.57 -7.19 -10.93
N THR A 24 14.39 -7.06 -11.98
CA THR A 24 14.25 -7.81 -13.23
C THR A 24 14.36 -9.31 -13.01
N GLN A 25 15.38 -9.76 -12.26
CA GLN A 25 15.59 -11.19 -11.94
C GLN A 25 14.44 -11.77 -11.10
N LEU A 26 13.82 -10.96 -10.24
CA LEU A 26 12.68 -11.35 -9.41
C LEU A 26 11.35 -11.40 -10.18
N GLY A 27 11.33 -10.96 -11.45
CA GLY A 27 10.15 -10.94 -12.31
C GLY A 27 9.33 -9.64 -12.22
N CYS A 28 9.82 -8.60 -11.54
CA CYS A 28 9.19 -7.29 -11.42
C CYS A 28 9.53 -6.40 -12.63
N THR A 29 9.44 -6.94 -13.84
CA THR A 29 9.87 -6.25 -15.08
C THR A 29 9.04 -5.02 -15.41
N GLU A 30 7.75 -5.02 -15.08
CA GLU A 30 6.88 -3.86 -15.35
C GLU A 30 7.24 -2.66 -14.47
N LEU A 31 7.62 -2.92 -13.20
CA LEU A 31 8.18 -1.89 -12.32
C LEU A 31 9.42 -1.25 -12.93
N VAL A 32 10.35 -2.07 -13.45
CA VAL A 32 11.61 -1.58 -14.03
C VAL A 32 11.33 -0.67 -15.24
N LYS A 33 10.43 -1.06 -16.16
CA LYS A 33 10.02 -0.20 -17.29
C LYS A 33 9.44 1.13 -16.82
N LEU A 34 8.60 1.11 -15.79
CA LEU A 34 7.98 2.34 -15.25
C LEU A 34 9.01 3.23 -14.56
N VAL A 35 9.97 2.66 -13.84
CA VAL A 35 11.11 3.36 -13.24
C VAL A 35 11.97 4.04 -14.31
N GLU A 36 12.24 3.35 -15.42
CA GLU A 36 12.94 3.92 -16.58
C GLU A 36 12.14 5.07 -17.20
N HIS A 37 10.84 4.86 -17.48
CA HIS A 37 9.96 5.87 -18.05
C HIS A 37 9.80 7.12 -17.17
N ALA A 38 9.87 6.94 -15.85
CA ALA A 38 9.82 8.01 -14.86
C ALA A 38 11.17 8.71 -14.63
N GLY A 39 12.27 8.22 -15.23
CA GLY A 39 13.61 8.76 -15.02
C GLY A 39 14.18 8.50 -13.63
N LEU A 40 13.72 7.44 -12.95
CA LEU A 40 14.16 7.08 -11.59
C LEU A 40 15.23 5.97 -11.58
N ALA A 41 15.57 5.40 -12.74
CA ALA A 41 16.54 4.31 -12.84
C ALA A 41 17.92 4.70 -12.28
N GLU A 42 18.38 5.92 -12.57
CA GLU A 42 19.63 6.43 -12.01
C GLU A 42 19.55 6.56 -10.49
N VAL A 43 18.45 7.09 -9.95
CA VAL A 43 18.25 7.22 -8.49
C VAL A 43 18.34 5.87 -7.79
N LEU A 44 17.71 4.84 -8.37
CA LEU A 44 17.70 3.48 -7.84
C LEU A 44 18.99 2.69 -8.09
N SER A 45 19.91 3.22 -8.90
CA SER A 45 21.23 2.62 -9.16
C SER A 45 22.36 3.33 -8.40
N ARG A 46 22.07 4.45 -7.73
CA ARG A 46 23.04 5.16 -6.88
C ARG A 46 23.43 4.33 -5.66
N GLU A 47 24.56 4.69 -5.06
CA GLU A 47 24.97 4.16 -3.76
C GLU A 47 23.85 4.36 -2.75
N GLY A 48 23.39 3.24 -2.20
CA GLY A 48 22.31 3.19 -1.22
C GLY A 48 22.83 3.28 0.22
N PRO A 49 22.10 2.75 1.21
CA PRO A 49 21.03 1.77 1.03
C PRO A 49 19.64 2.35 0.76
N PHE A 50 18.88 1.68 -0.10
CA PHE A 50 17.44 1.88 -0.29
C PHE A 50 16.66 0.61 0.01
N THR A 51 15.42 0.75 0.44
CA THR A 51 14.46 -0.36 0.49
C THR A 51 13.35 -0.13 -0.51
N VAL A 52 13.09 -1.11 -1.37
CA VAL A 52 12.07 -1.03 -2.41
C VAL A 52 11.00 -2.08 -2.20
N PHE A 53 9.76 -1.63 -2.08
CA PHE A 53 8.58 -2.49 -2.12
C PHE A 53 8.19 -2.70 -3.58
N ALA A 54 8.72 -3.73 -4.23
CA ALA A 54 8.58 -3.94 -5.67
C ALA A 54 7.27 -4.67 -6.02
N PRO A 55 6.29 -4.05 -6.69
CA PRO A 55 5.09 -4.75 -7.10
C PRO A 55 5.37 -5.77 -8.18
N THR A 56 4.71 -6.93 -8.11
CA THR A 56 4.76 -7.94 -9.18
C THR A 56 4.09 -7.45 -10.46
N ASN A 57 4.38 -8.08 -11.60
CA ASN A 57 3.66 -7.80 -12.85
C ASN A 57 2.14 -8.02 -12.69
N ASP A 58 1.74 -9.03 -11.91
CA ASP A 58 0.34 -9.28 -11.58
C ASP A 58 -0.28 -8.16 -10.73
N ALA A 59 0.51 -7.50 -9.87
CA ALA A 59 0.06 -6.33 -9.13
C ALA A 59 -0.34 -5.18 -10.07
N PHE A 60 0.47 -4.93 -11.11
CA PHE A 60 0.13 -3.96 -12.15
C PHE A 60 -1.04 -4.41 -13.01
N ALA A 61 -1.15 -5.71 -13.32
CA ALA A 61 -2.26 -6.26 -14.10
C ALA A 61 -3.62 -6.15 -13.39
N LYS A 62 -3.63 -6.08 -12.05
CA LYS A 62 -4.84 -5.82 -11.24
C LYS A 62 -5.31 -4.37 -11.28
N LEU A 63 -4.49 -3.43 -11.76
CA LEU A 63 -4.90 -2.03 -11.87
C LEU A 63 -5.92 -1.87 -13.01
N PRO A 64 -6.93 -1.00 -12.83
CA PRO A 64 -7.77 -0.59 -13.95
C PRO A 64 -6.91 0.00 -15.06
N LYS A 65 -7.15 -0.39 -16.32
CA LYS A 65 -6.37 0.09 -17.47
C LYS A 65 -6.27 1.62 -17.53
N ALA A 66 -7.36 2.32 -17.23
CA ALA A 66 -7.40 3.78 -17.19
C ALA A 66 -6.39 4.37 -16.19
N VAL A 67 -6.22 3.76 -15.01
CA VAL A 67 -5.26 4.20 -13.99
C VAL A 67 -3.84 4.05 -14.50
N LEU A 68 -3.51 2.89 -15.09
CA LEU A 68 -2.18 2.66 -15.64
C LEU A 68 -1.86 3.62 -16.80
N GLU A 69 -2.83 3.86 -17.69
CA GLU A 69 -2.69 4.84 -18.76
C GLU A 69 -2.47 6.27 -18.23
N ASP A 70 -3.21 6.68 -17.20
CA ASP A 70 -3.05 8.00 -16.58
C ASP A 70 -1.67 8.16 -15.94
N LEU A 71 -1.16 7.12 -15.26
CA LEU A 71 0.20 7.10 -14.73
C LEU A 71 1.23 7.25 -15.86
N MET A 72 1.06 6.52 -16.96
CA MET A 72 2.00 6.59 -18.10
C MET A 72 2.00 7.94 -18.80
N ARG A 73 0.84 8.63 -18.85
CA ARG A 73 0.69 9.97 -19.44
C ARG A 73 1.22 11.07 -18.51
N ASN A 74 1.15 10.87 -17.19
CA ASN A 74 1.60 11.85 -16.19
C ASN A 74 2.87 11.36 -15.47
N ARG A 75 4.04 11.71 -16.04
CA ARG A 75 5.35 11.34 -15.50
C ARG A 75 5.56 11.80 -14.05
N GLN A 76 5.03 12.98 -13.68
CA GLN A 76 5.16 13.48 -12.31
C GLN A 76 4.40 12.60 -11.32
N LEU A 77 3.13 12.29 -11.64
CA LEU A 77 2.31 11.39 -10.83
C LEU A 77 2.93 9.99 -10.74
N LEU A 78 3.42 9.45 -11.86
CA LEU A 78 4.14 8.17 -11.87
C LEU A 78 5.39 8.22 -10.99
N SER A 79 6.17 9.29 -11.06
CA SER A 79 7.35 9.46 -10.21
C SER A 79 6.99 9.45 -8.73
N GLU A 80 5.91 10.13 -8.34
CA GLU A 80 5.41 10.14 -6.96
C GLU A 80 4.94 8.76 -6.50
N VAL A 81 4.14 8.06 -7.32
CA VAL A 81 3.70 6.69 -7.03
C VAL A 81 4.89 5.75 -6.88
N LEU A 82 5.86 5.82 -7.79
CA LEU A 82 7.05 4.99 -7.70
C LEU A 82 7.88 5.31 -6.45
N LYS A 83 8.13 6.60 -6.16
CA LYS A 83 8.83 7.04 -4.93
C LYS A 83 8.12 6.58 -3.65
N TYR A 84 6.80 6.42 -3.68
CA TYR A 84 6.05 5.89 -2.54
C TYR A 84 6.39 4.43 -2.22
N HIS A 85 6.96 3.68 -3.18
CA HIS A 85 7.45 2.32 -2.94
C HIS A 85 8.87 2.28 -2.39
N LEU A 86 9.53 3.43 -2.20
CA LEU A 86 10.92 3.52 -1.77
C LEU A 86 10.97 4.07 -0.34
N VAL A 87 11.87 3.49 0.46
CA VAL A 87 12.27 3.99 1.78
C VAL A 87 13.79 4.12 1.80
N TYR A 88 14.34 5.15 2.44
CA TYR A 88 15.78 5.28 2.65
C TYR A 88 16.24 4.30 3.74
N GLY A 89 17.41 3.68 3.56
CA GLY A 89 17.91 2.66 4.50
C GLY A 89 17.70 1.23 4.02
N SER A 90 18.34 0.29 4.71
CA SER A 90 18.03 -1.14 4.58
C SER A 90 17.04 -1.50 5.68
N LEU A 91 15.78 -1.69 5.32
CA LEU A 91 14.71 -2.07 6.23
C LEU A 91 14.37 -3.53 5.97
N TYR A 92 14.81 -4.42 6.86
CA TYR A 92 14.54 -5.84 6.79
C TYR A 92 13.20 -6.18 7.44
N SER A 93 12.59 -7.29 7.03
CA SER A 93 11.32 -7.74 7.59
C SER A 93 11.40 -8.04 9.10
N SER A 94 12.60 -8.32 9.62
CA SER A 94 12.86 -8.54 11.05
C SER A 94 12.83 -7.26 11.89
N GLU A 95 12.98 -6.09 11.25
CA GLU A 95 12.95 -4.78 11.91
C GLU A 95 11.54 -4.20 11.92
N LEU A 96 10.63 -4.75 11.11
CA LEU A 96 9.24 -4.33 11.06
C LEU A 96 8.51 -4.73 12.34
N THR A 97 7.71 -3.80 12.86
CA THR A 97 6.76 -4.06 13.94
C THR A 97 5.34 -3.74 13.48
N ASN A 98 4.33 -4.34 14.13
CA ASN A 98 2.95 -4.08 13.76
C ASN A 98 2.59 -2.61 14.00
N GLU A 99 1.87 -1.99 13.06
CA GLU A 99 1.51 -0.55 13.06
C GLU A 99 2.69 0.42 12.87
N MET A 100 3.88 -0.10 12.56
CA MET A 100 5.03 0.74 12.23
C MET A 100 4.76 1.55 10.97
N THR A 101 5.23 2.79 10.93
CA THR A 101 5.20 3.62 9.74
C THR A 101 6.60 4.11 9.41
N GLU A 102 6.98 4.06 8.14
CA GLU A 102 8.24 4.62 7.66
C GLU A 102 8.03 5.67 6.57
N ALA A 103 8.88 6.69 6.56
CA ALA A 103 8.81 7.75 5.56
C ALA A 103 9.23 7.20 4.19
N SER A 104 8.34 7.33 3.21
CA SER A 104 8.69 7.02 1.82
C SER A 104 9.48 8.17 1.19
N LEU A 105 10.01 7.94 -0.01
CA LEU A 105 10.60 9.01 -0.82
C LEU A 105 9.55 9.91 -1.49
N ALA A 106 8.26 9.59 -1.40
CA ALA A 106 7.20 10.47 -1.84
C ALA A 106 6.95 11.57 -0.76
N PRO A 107 6.74 12.84 -1.15
CA PRO A 107 6.61 13.94 -0.20
C PRO A 107 5.49 13.70 0.81
N LEU A 108 5.82 13.83 2.11
CA LEU A 108 4.88 13.76 3.23
C LEU A 108 4.06 12.46 3.28
N ALA A 109 4.51 11.38 2.65
CA ALA A 109 3.79 10.10 2.60
C ALA A 109 4.58 9.00 3.30
N ASN A 110 3.92 8.31 4.23
CA ASN A 110 4.50 7.18 4.97
C ASN A 110 3.91 5.86 4.47
N ILE A 111 4.69 4.79 4.56
CA ILE A 111 4.24 3.40 4.36
C ILE A 111 3.99 2.81 5.74
N ARG A 112 2.76 2.37 5.99
CA ARG A 112 2.35 1.63 7.18
C ARG A 112 2.55 0.14 6.97
N PHE A 113 3.12 -0.51 7.98
CA PHE A 113 3.32 -1.95 8.02
C PHE A 113 2.38 -2.59 9.03
N ASN A 114 1.82 -3.73 8.66
CA ASN A 114 1.03 -4.56 9.55
C ASN A 114 1.59 -5.97 9.58
N ILE A 115 1.61 -6.56 10.77
CA ILE A 115 2.04 -7.94 11.00
C ILE A 115 0.86 -8.69 11.59
N TYR A 116 0.37 -9.67 10.84
CA TYR A 116 -0.71 -10.54 11.24
C TYR A 116 -0.12 -11.86 11.71
N ASN A 117 -0.31 -12.18 12.99
CA ASN A 117 0.16 -13.44 13.59
C ASN A 117 -0.46 -14.67 12.92
N THR A 118 -1.64 -14.52 12.29
CA THR A 118 -2.26 -15.58 11.52
C THR A 118 -1.55 -15.72 10.18
N GLY A 119 -0.77 -16.78 10.03
CA GLY A 119 -0.03 -17.07 8.80
C GLY A 119 1.28 -16.30 8.62
N ASN A 120 1.77 -15.60 9.65
CA ASN A 120 2.98 -14.76 9.59
C ASN A 120 2.96 -13.79 8.41
N LEU A 121 1.81 -13.17 8.16
CA LEU A 121 1.61 -12.27 7.04
C LEU A 121 2.11 -10.86 7.40
N ILE A 122 3.02 -10.35 6.59
CA ILE A 122 3.46 -8.94 6.63
C ILE A 122 2.82 -8.22 5.45
N THR A 123 2.26 -7.04 5.70
CA THR A 123 1.75 -6.16 4.63
C THR A 123 2.37 -4.78 4.71
N ALA A 124 2.68 -4.19 3.56
CA ALA A 124 2.99 -2.77 3.41
C ALA A 124 1.79 -2.07 2.75
N GLU A 125 1.17 -1.09 3.40
CA GLU A 125 -0.06 -0.43 2.94
C GLU A 125 -1.17 -1.43 2.55
N GLY A 126 -1.35 -2.48 3.35
CA GLY A 126 -2.31 -3.55 3.08
C GLY A 126 -1.98 -4.44 1.87
N SER A 127 -0.79 -4.28 1.26
CA SER A 127 -0.24 -5.14 0.21
C SER A 127 0.62 -6.25 0.84
N PRO A 128 0.22 -7.53 0.76
CA PRO A 128 1.06 -8.65 1.15
C PRO A 128 2.47 -8.61 0.57
N VAL A 129 3.46 -8.80 1.44
CA VAL A 129 4.86 -9.03 1.06
C VAL A 129 5.00 -10.52 0.71
N GLU A 130 5.17 -10.82 -0.57
CA GLU A 130 5.28 -12.19 -1.09
C GLU A 130 6.71 -12.75 -1.00
N LYS A 131 7.71 -11.89 -1.19
CA LYS A 131 9.13 -12.25 -1.01
C LYS A 131 9.84 -11.13 -0.27
N ALA A 132 10.22 -11.37 0.97
CA ALA A 132 10.94 -10.40 1.78
C ALA A 132 12.47 -10.53 1.62
N ASN A 133 13.20 -9.50 2.02
CA ASN A 133 14.65 -9.50 2.26
C ASN A 133 15.50 -9.92 1.05
N GLN A 134 15.13 -9.47 -0.15
CA GLN A 134 15.93 -9.73 -1.35
C GLN A 134 17.07 -8.70 -1.44
N ASN A 135 18.30 -9.15 -1.22
CA ASN A 135 19.44 -8.24 -1.09
C ASN A 135 20.02 -7.85 -2.45
N ALA A 136 19.97 -6.56 -2.74
CA ALA A 136 20.70 -5.92 -3.83
C ALA A 136 22.02 -5.34 -3.32
N SER A 137 22.93 -4.99 -4.25
CA SER A 137 24.21 -4.37 -3.91
C SER A 137 24.07 -2.98 -3.29
N ASN A 138 22.95 -2.30 -3.54
CA ASN A 138 22.64 -0.96 -3.04
C ASN A 138 21.36 -0.90 -2.20
N GLY A 139 20.88 -2.03 -1.65
CA GLY A 139 19.68 -2.02 -0.83
C GLY A 139 18.97 -3.36 -0.66
N VAL A 140 17.69 -3.30 -0.32
CA VAL A 140 16.81 -4.45 -0.09
C VAL A 140 15.53 -4.31 -0.92
N ILE A 141 15.05 -5.41 -1.49
CA ILE A 141 13.77 -5.49 -2.18
C ILE A 141 12.81 -6.38 -1.37
N HIS A 142 11.60 -5.89 -1.15
CA HIS A 142 10.45 -6.67 -0.71
C HIS A 142 9.45 -6.74 -1.86
N VAL A 143 9.17 -7.92 -2.39
CA VAL A 143 8.19 -8.09 -3.47
C VAL A 143 6.78 -8.04 -2.88
N VAL A 144 5.92 -7.20 -3.44
CA VAL A 144 4.55 -6.97 -2.96
C VAL A 144 3.52 -7.25 -4.06
N ASN A 145 2.29 -7.59 -3.68
CA ASN A 145 1.30 -8.12 -4.63
C ASN A 145 0.24 -7.12 -5.13
N ARG A 146 0.34 -5.86 -4.68
CA ARG A 146 -0.40 -4.68 -5.11
C ARG A 146 0.55 -3.50 -5.27
N VAL A 147 0.22 -2.63 -6.22
CA VAL A 147 0.87 -1.32 -6.36
C VAL A 147 0.44 -0.45 -5.17
N LEU A 148 1.41 0.10 -4.47
CA LEU A 148 1.21 1.04 -3.38
C LEU A 148 0.90 2.40 -3.98
N PHE A 149 -0.21 3.00 -3.56
CA PHE A 149 -0.51 4.38 -3.88
C PHE A 149 -0.33 5.19 -2.62
N PRO A 150 0.34 6.35 -2.68
CA PRO A 150 0.20 7.30 -1.59
C PRO A 150 -1.30 7.56 -1.49
N ILE A 151 -1.93 7.09 -0.41
CA ILE A 151 -3.27 7.55 -0.09
C ILE A 151 -3.09 9.06 -0.02
N PRO A 152 -3.75 9.83 -0.90
CA PRO A 152 -3.57 11.27 -0.83
C PRO A 152 -3.93 11.69 0.61
N PHE A 153 -3.43 12.84 1.09
CA PHE A 153 -3.77 13.42 2.41
C PHE A 153 -5.29 13.54 2.69
N LEU A 154 -6.12 13.12 1.74
CA LEU A 154 -7.53 12.87 1.87
C LEU A 154 -7.75 11.83 2.97
N ASP A 155 -8.27 12.32 4.07
CA ASP A 155 -8.95 11.51 5.06
C ASP A 155 -10.11 10.70 4.43
N ILE A 156 -10.65 9.75 5.20
CA ILE A 156 -11.75 8.89 4.77
C ILE A 156 -12.92 9.72 4.17
N PRO A 157 -13.38 10.83 4.79
CA PRO A 157 -14.39 11.70 4.19
C PRO A 157 -14.01 12.24 2.81
N GLN A 158 -12.78 12.73 2.64
CA GLN A 158 -12.32 13.27 1.37
C GLN A 158 -12.21 12.18 0.28
N LEU A 159 -11.85 10.95 0.65
CA LEU A 159 -11.88 9.81 -0.27
C LEU A 159 -13.31 9.49 -0.73
N ILE A 160 -14.27 9.46 0.20
CA ILE A 160 -15.71 9.25 -0.10
C ILE A 160 -16.22 10.35 -1.05
N VAL A 161 -15.84 11.61 -0.82
CA VAL A 161 -16.19 12.75 -1.69
C VAL A 161 -15.57 12.61 -3.08
N ARG A 162 -14.31 12.16 -3.17
CA ARG A 162 -13.64 11.93 -4.45
C ARG A 162 -14.31 10.82 -5.27
N GLU A 163 -14.70 9.73 -4.63
CA GLU A 163 -15.43 8.61 -5.24
C GLU A 163 -16.96 8.74 -5.11
N ARG A 164 -17.49 9.97 -5.03
CA ARG A 164 -18.92 10.25 -4.80
C ARG A 164 -19.86 9.51 -5.74
N ALA A 165 -19.47 9.26 -6.98
CA ALA A 165 -20.28 8.49 -7.93
C ALA A 165 -20.66 7.08 -7.41
N ARG A 166 -19.79 6.48 -6.60
CA ARG A 166 -19.97 5.13 -6.01
C ARG A 166 -20.46 5.17 -4.56
N PHE A 167 -20.22 6.26 -3.85
CA PHE A 167 -20.44 6.37 -2.40
C PHE A 167 -21.36 7.54 -2.00
N SER A 168 -22.17 8.07 -2.89
CA SER A 168 -23.05 9.22 -2.58
C SER A 168 -24.00 8.94 -1.41
N ILE A 169 -24.58 7.73 -1.33
CA ILE A 169 -25.49 7.36 -0.22
C ILE A 169 -24.72 7.24 1.10
N LEU A 170 -23.50 6.70 1.07
CA LEU A 170 -22.62 6.64 2.24
C LEU A 170 -22.23 8.03 2.72
N LEU A 171 -21.91 8.95 1.80
CA LEU A 171 -21.58 10.33 2.13
C LEU A 171 -22.73 11.02 2.86
N ASP A 172 -23.95 10.86 2.36
CA ASP A 172 -25.15 11.42 2.98
C ASP A 172 -25.34 10.85 4.40
N ALA A 173 -25.07 9.55 4.61
CA ALA A 173 -25.16 8.91 5.93
C ALA A 173 -24.12 9.45 6.90
N VAL A 174 -22.86 9.57 6.46
CA VAL A 174 -21.74 10.09 7.26
C VAL A 174 -22.00 11.55 7.69
N VAL A 175 -22.54 12.37 6.79
CA VAL A 175 -22.92 13.76 7.09
C VAL A 175 -24.11 13.80 8.06
N LYS A 176 -25.16 13.01 7.82
CA LYS A 176 -26.35 12.98 8.68
C LYS A 176 -26.06 12.46 10.09
N ALA A 177 -25.12 11.52 10.22
CA ALA A 177 -24.66 10.98 11.50
C ALA A 177 -23.66 11.91 12.24
N ASN A 178 -23.22 13.01 11.60
CA ASN A 178 -22.24 13.95 12.16
C ASN A 178 -20.90 13.29 12.56
N ILE A 179 -20.46 12.28 11.82
CA ILE A 179 -19.21 11.54 12.11
C ILE A 179 -18.04 11.94 11.21
N VAL A 180 -18.19 12.99 10.39
CA VAL A 180 -17.14 13.46 9.46
C VAL A 180 -15.82 13.71 10.21
N ALA A 181 -15.86 14.51 11.28
CA ALA A 181 -14.66 14.85 12.05
C ALA A 181 -14.04 13.62 12.75
N VAL A 182 -14.86 12.64 13.15
CA VAL A 182 -14.37 11.38 13.72
C VAL A 182 -13.57 10.62 12.68
N LEU A 183 -14.11 10.46 11.48
CA LEU A 183 -13.46 9.71 10.39
C LEU A 183 -12.19 10.40 9.84
N SER A 184 -11.93 11.66 10.19
CA SER A 184 -10.70 12.36 9.84
C SER A 184 -9.52 12.11 10.80
N GLY A 185 -9.75 11.52 11.98
CA GLY A 185 -8.77 11.58 13.08
C GLY A 185 -8.03 10.29 13.46
N GLY A 186 -8.33 9.13 12.88
CA GLY A 186 -7.83 7.84 13.41
C GLY A 186 -7.48 6.78 12.37
N PRO A 187 -6.74 5.72 12.77
CA PRO A 187 -6.41 4.58 11.92
C PRO A 187 -7.64 3.67 11.75
N PHE A 188 -8.66 4.16 11.06
CA PHE A 188 -9.89 3.41 10.83
C PHE A 188 -9.76 2.46 9.64
N THR A 189 -10.39 1.30 9.75
CA THR A 189 -10.74 0.47 8.60
C THR A 189 -12.24 0.65 8.35
N LEU A 190 -12.59 1.43 7.33
CA LEU A 190 -13.98 1.65 6.95
C LEU A 190 -14.43 0.60 5.92
N PHE A 191 -15.40 -0.23 6.30
CA PHE A 191 -16.12 -1.06 5.33
C PHE A 191 -17.18 -0.20 4.63
N ALA A 192 -16.80 0.44 3.53
CA ALA A 192 -17.63 1.41 2.81
C ALA A 192 -18.63 0.73 1.84
N PRO A 193 -19.94 0.67 2.14
CA PRO A 193 -20.94 0.15 1.21
C PRO A 193 -21.08 1.06 -0.03
N THR A 194 -21.17 0.46 -1.21
CA THR A 194 -21.45 1.18 -2.46
C THR A 194 -22.92 1.55 -2.58
N ASN A 195 -23.24 2.46 -3.50
CA ASN A 195 -24.62 2.78 -3.87
C ASN A 195 -25.43 1.52 -4.25
N ASP A 196 -24.82 0.56 -4.96
CA ASP A 196 -25.45 -0.73 -5.30
C ASP A 196 -25.72 -1.60 -4.07
N ALA A 197 -24.89 -1.51 -3.02
CA ALA A 197 -25.14 -2.22 -1.77
C ALA A 197 -26.36 -1.64 -1.04
N PHE A 198 -26.49 -0.30 -1.01
CA PHE A 198 -27.67 0.36 -0.46
C PHE A 198 -28.93 0.09 -1.27
N ALA A 199 -28.84 0.00 -2.60
CA ALA A 199 -29.97 -0.32 -3.46
C ALA A 199 -30.59 -1.71 -3.19
N LYS A 200 -29.87 -2.61 -2.50
CA LYS A 200 -30.38 -3.92 -2.08
C LYS A 200 -31.23 -3.86 -0.80
N ILE A 201 -31.24 -2.72 -0.10
CA ILE A 201 -32.02 -2.52 1.11
C ILE A 201 -33.41 -1.98 0.69
N PRO A 202 -34.52 -2.51 1.25
CA PRO A 202 -35.85 -1.95 1.03
C PRO A 202 -35.88 -0.45 1.34
N ALA A 203 -36.52 0.34 0.47
CA ALA A 203 -36.47 1.80 0.54
C ALA A 203 -37.08 2.37 1.82
N ASP A 204 -38.09 1.71 2.37
CA ASP A 204 -38.71 1.99 3.66
C ASP A 204 -37.74 1.74 4.82
N ALA A 205 -37.06 0.60 4.84
CA ALA A 205 -36.05 0.26 5.84
C ALA A 205 -34.85 1.22 5.78
N LEU A 206 -34.42 1.58 4.57
CA LEU A 206 -33.35 2.55 4.37
C LEU A 206 -33.77 3.92 4.90
N LYS A 207 -34.98 4.39 4.57
CA LYS A 207 -35.52 5.64 5.09
C LYS A 207 -35.58 5.64 6.62
N THR A 208 -36.07 4.57 7.25
CA THR A 208 -36.11 4.43 8.71
C THR A 208 -34.71 4.49 9.32
N LEU A 209 -33.71 3.84 8.70
CA LEU A 209 -32.33 3.90 9.15
C LEU A 209 -31.78 5.33 9.09
N PHE A 210 -31.99 6.03 7.98
CA PHE A 210 -31.54 7.41 7.83
C PHE A 210 -32.25 8.36 8.79
N ASP A 211 -33.52 8.14 9.15
CA ASP A 211 -34.28 8.98 10.06
C ASP A 211 -33.92 8.75 11.54
N ASN A 212 -33.20 7.68 11.86
CA ASN A 212 -32.74 7.35 13.21
C ASN A 212 -31.22 7.54 13.33
N ILE A 213 -30.79 8.73 13.74
CA ILE A 213 -29.37 9.08 13.92
C ILE A 213 -28.69 8.12 14.91
N THR A 214 -29.39 7.68 15.95
CA THR A 214 -28.88 6.73 16.94
C THR A 214 -28.60 5.36 16.34
N ALA A 215 -29.43 4.92 15.39
CA ALA A 215 -29.19 3.69 14.63
C ALA A 215 -28.01 3.82 13.63
N LEU A 216 -27.72 5.04 13.15
CA LEU A 216 -26.57 5.30 12.28
C LEU A 216 -25.24 5.31 13.05
N THR A 217 -25.23 5.75 14.30
CA THR A 217 -24.01 5.82 15.14
C THR A 217 -23.81 4.60 16.04
N GLY A 218 -24.80 3.73 16.17
CA GLY A 218 -24.74 2.53 17.01
C GLY A 218 -24.66 2.82 18.51
N THR A 219 -24.91 4.07 18.93
CA THR A 219 -24.90 4.50 20.34
C THR A 219 -26.28 4.30 20.95
N GLY A 220 -26.65 3.04 21.19
CA GLY A 220 -27.80 2.65 22.01
C GLY A 220 -27.41 2.41 23.46
#